data_AF-A0A6L3SSE1-F1
#
_entry.id   AF-A0A6L3SSE1-F1
#
_cell.length_a   1.000
_cell.length_b   1.000
_cell.length_c   1.000
_cell.angle_alpha   90.00
_cell.angle_beta   90.00
_cell.angle_gamma   90.00
#
_symmetry.space_group_name_H-M   'P 1'
#
loop_
_entity.id
_entity.type
_entity.pdbx_description
1 polymer ?
#
loop_
_entity_poly.entity_id
_entity_poly.type
_entity_poly.pdbx_seq_one_letter_code
_entity_poly.pdbx_strand_id
1 'polypeptide(L)'
;MTYKLTDIVDAMRSFEADQSLGASDDVSQAIDYIMSLFPGIEPERFAHALSVLKDEFEEIELLNEREERALARMLTFYSKHDIPEGTAWIDAVRVVAETGDAEALAYLNKLESPASRCHYALLEAAADACPCWRRDAGHFICDEAVPGPHTPEALVDWFQMNHPHDARAIEARFEEA
;
A
#
# COMPACT_ATOMS: atom_id res chain seq x y z
N MET A 1 12.83 -7.71 -34.31
CA MET A 1 13.19 -8.17 -32.94
C MET A 1 12.07 -7.69 -32.04
N THR A 2 11.54 -8.51 -31.15
CA THR A 2 10.30 -8.20 -30.41
C THR A 2 10.61 -8.12 -28.92
N TYR A 3 10.67 -6.90 -28.37
CA TYR A 3 10.98 -6.65 -26.95
C TYR A 3 9.78 -6.95 -26.06
N LYS A 4 9.93 -7.60 -24.90
CA LYS A 4 8.78 -7.87 -24.03
C LYS A 4 8.24 -6.58 -23.44
N LEU A 5 6.92 -6.52 -23.24
CA LEU A 5 6.25 -5.36 -22.64
C LEU A 5 6.79 -5.07 -21.23
N THR A 6 7.01 -6.12 -20.44
CA THR A 6 7.59 -6.04 -19.09
C THR A 6 8.94 -5.33 -19.09
N ASP A 7 9.83 -5.70 -20.02
CA ASP A 7 11.18 -5.13 -20.08
C ASP A 7 11.14 -3.63 -20.42
N ILE A 8 10.16 -3.20 -21.23
CA ILE A 8 9.96 -1.79 -21.59
C ILE A 8 9.41 -1.00 -20.40
N VAL A 9 8.42 -1.56 -19.69
CA VAL A 9 7.83 -0.95 -18.49
C VAL A 9 8.88 -0.82 -17.37
N ASP A 10 9.68 -1.86 -17.14
CA ASP A 10 10.74 -1.83 -16.10
C ASP A 10 11.84 -0.81 -16.41
N ALA A 11 12.20 -0.64 -17.68
CA ALA A 11 13.16 0.39 -18.09
C ALA A 11 12.60 1.82 -17.90
N MET A 12 11.31 2.02 -18.15
CA MET A 12 10.61 3.28 -17.90
C MET A 12 10.58 3.61 -16.40
N ARG A 13 10.29 2.62 -15.54
CA ARG A 13 10.36 2.77 -14.06
C ARG A 13 11.76 3.13 -13.59
N SER A 14 12.78 2.46 -14.13
CA SER A 14 14.17 2.69 -13.74
C SER A 14 14.63 4.11 -14.08
N PHE A 15 14.19 4.66 -15.22
CA PHE A 15 14.47 6.05 -15.59
C PHE A 15 13.85 7.06 -14.62
N GLU A 16 12.63 6.81 -14.15
CA GLU A 16 11.95 7.66 -13.18
C GLU A 16 12.64 7.62 -11.80
N ALA A 17 12.98 6.41 -11.32
CA ALA A 17 13.67 6.21 -10.05
C ALA A 17 15.06 6.90 -10.01
N ASP A 18 15.80 6.85 -11.12
CA ASP A 18 17.11 7.51 -11.24
C ASP A 18 17.01 9.05 -11.32
N GLN A 19 15.85 9.62 -11.69
CA GLN A 19 15.61 11.06 -11.77
C GLN A 19 15.07 11.68 -10.47
N SER A 20 14.95 10.93 -9.37
CA SER A 20 14.41 11.41 -8.08
C SER A 20 15.29 12.45 -7.32
N LEU A 21 16.16 13.19 -8.01
CA LEU A 21 16.87 14.36 -7.47
C LEU A 21 16.62 15.67 -8.22
N GLY A 22 15.68 15.70 -9.16
CA GLY A 22 15.21 16.97 -9.69
C GLY A 22 14.09 16.76 -10.69
N ALA A 23 12.94 17.37 -10.42
CA ALA A 23 11.90 17.57 -11.42
C ALA A 23 12.52 18.19 -12.68
N SER A 24 12.81 17.34 -13.67
CA SER A 24 13.20 17.73 -15.01
C SER A 24 12.05 17.31 -15.91
N ASP A 25 11.22 18.29 -16.26
CA ASP A 25 9.97 18.24 -17.04
C ASP A 25 10.08 17.64 -18.46
N ASP A 26 11.18 16.97 -18.83
CA ASP A 26 11.43 16.64 -20.22
C ASP A 26 11.07 15.18 -20.54
N VAL A 27 9.76 14.94 -20.68
CA VAL A 27 9.17 13.71 -21.24
C VAL A 27 9.89 13.30 -22.54
N SER A 28 10.40 14.26 -23.31
CA SER A 28 11.20 14.02 -24.52
C SER A 28 12.48 13.23 -24.22
N GLN A 29 13.18 13.53 -23.12
CA GLN A 29 14.40 12.81 -22.73
C GLN A 29 14.08 11.39 -22.25
N ALA A 30 12.96 11.19 -21.57
CA ALA A 30 12.48 9.86 -21.21
C ALA A 30 12.18 9.03 -22.46
N ILE A 31 11.49 9.62 -23.44
CA ILE A 31 11.20 8.97 -24.72
C ILE A 31 12.50 8.62 -25.45
N ASP A 32 13.43 9.56 -25.58
CA ASP A 32 14.71 9.36 -26.25
C ASP A 32 15.56 8.27 -25.58
N TYR A 33 15.60 8.26 -24.24
CA TYR A 33 16.29 7.23 -23.47
C TYR A 33 15.69 5.84 -23.74
N ILE A 34 14.37 5.70 -23.65
CA ILE A 34 13.70 4.42 -23.87
C ILE A 34 13.83 3.96 -25.32
N MET A 35 13.74 4.87 -26.29
CA MET A 35 13.98 4.55 -27.71
C MET A 35 15.43 4.12 -27.96
N SER A 36 16.39 4.62 -27.18
CA SER A 36 17.80 4.19 -27.26
C SER A 36 18.02 2.78 -26.72
N LEU A 37 17.28 2.38 -25.67
CA LEU A 37 17.33 1.03 -25.10
C LEU A 37 16.60 0.00 -25.97
N PHE A 38 15.53 0.42 -26.67
CA PHE A 38 14.70 -0.44 -27.52
C PHE A 38 14.64 0.09 -28.96
N PRO A 39 15.76 0.05 -29.70
CA PRO A 39 15.80 0.55 -31.07
C PRO A 39 14.84 -0.25 -31.96
N GLY A 40 13.99 0.47 -32.70
CA GLY A 40 12.99 -0.12 -33.59
C GLY A 40 11.76 -0.69 -32.87
N ILE A 41 11.49 -0.27 -31.63
CA ILE A 41 10.22 -0.57 -30.96
C ILE A 41 9.02 -0.11 -31.82
N GLU A 42 8.01 -0.98 -31.92
CA GLU A 42 6.77 -0.65 -32.62
C GLU A 42 6.00 0.44 -31.84
N PRO A 43 5.51 1.50 -32.52
CA PRO A 43 4.80 2.59 -31.85
C PRO A 43 3.63 2.12 -30.98
N GLU A 44 2.91 1.09 -31.42
CA GLU A 44 1.79 0.49 -30.68
C GLU A 44 2.25 -0.17 -29.37
N ARG A 45 3.42 -0.81 -29.37
CA ARG A 45 3.98 -1.46 -28.18
C ARG A 45 4.51 -0.44 -27.18
N PHE A 46 5.12 0.63 -27.67
CA PHE A 46 5.54 1.76 -26.83
C PHE A 46 4.32 2.47 -26.21
N ALA A 47 3.28 2.74 -27.01
CA ALA A 47 2.03 3.31 -26.52
C ALA A 47 1.32 2.42 -25.49
N HIS A 48 1.36 1.10 -25.68
CA HIS A 48 0.81 0.15 -24.71
C HIS A 48 1.60 0.17 -23.39
N ALA A 49 2.94 0.22 -23.43
CA ALA A 49 3.76 0.35 -22.22
C ALA A 49 3.46 1.64 -21.44
N LEU A 50 3.28 2.76 -22.15
CA LEU A 50 2.87 4.02 -21.55
C LEU A 50 1.48 3.95 -20.91
N SER A 51 0.52 3.27 -21.55
CA SER A 51 -0.82 3.08 -20.98
C SER A 51 -0.77 2.29 -19.68
N VAL A 52 0.01 1.21 -19.63
CA VAL A 52 0.16 0.39 -18.42
C VAL A 52 0.72 1.22 -17.27
N LEU A 53 1.79 1.99 -17.51
CA LEU A 53 2.35 2.86 -16.47
C LEU A 53 1.36 3.94 -16.03
N LYS A 54 0.65 4.55 -16.97
CA LYS A 54 -0.34 5.57 -16.65
C LYS A 54 -1.41 5.00 -15.72
N ASP A 55 -1.95 3.82 -16.02
CA ASP A 55 -2.97 3.18 -15.21
C ASP A 55 -2.42 2.86 -13.79
N GLU A 56 -1.16 2.42 -13.69
CA GLU A 56 -0.48 2.20 -12.40
C GLU A 56 -0.31 3.51 -11.61
N PHE A 57 0.07 4.61 -12.26
CA PHE A 57 0.19 5.92 -11.60
C PHE A 57 -1.15 6.44 -11.10
N GLU A 58 -2.21 6.33 -11.90
CA GLU A 58 -3.56 6.74 -11.50
C GLU A 58 -4.03 5.92 -10.29
N GLU A 59 -3.71 4.63 -10.23
CA GLU A 59 -4.01 3.79 -9.07
C GLU A 59 -3.22 4.21 -7.82
N ILE A 60 -1.92 4.46 -7.95
CA ILE A 60 -1.06 4.94 -6.85
C ILE A 60 -1.54 6.31 -6.35
N GLU A 61 -1.88 7.24 -7.23
CA GLU A 61 -2.37 8.57 -6.85
C GLU A 61 -3.69 8.47 -6.08
N LEU A 62 -4.61 7.62 -6.53
CA LEU A 62 -5.87 7.35 -5.82
C LEU A 62 -5.64 6.71 -4.44
N LEU A 63 -4.65 5.84 -4.29
CA LEU A 63 -4.27 5.27 -3.00
C LEU A 63 -3.68 6.34 -2.08
N ASN A 64 -2.73 7.13 -2.57
CA ASN A 64 -2.13 8.23 -1.82
C ASN A 64 -3.18 9.23 -1.34
N GLU A 65 -4.10 9.66 -2.19
CA GLU A 65 -5.19 10.56 -1.79
C GLU A 65 -6.08 9.97 -0.70
N ARG A 66 -6.33 8.64 -0.73
CA ARG A 66 -7.14 7.97 0.28
C ARG A 66 -6.40 7.90 1.61
N GLU A 67 -5.11 7.61 1.59
CA GLU A 67 -4.24 7.56 2.76
C GLU A 67 -4.08 8.94 3.39
N GLU A 68 -3.79 9.97 2.59
CA GLU A 68 -3.70 11.36 3.05
C GLU A 68 -5.01 11.80 3.73
N ARG A 69 -6.16 11.47 3.13
CA ARG A 69 -7.47 11.75 3.73
C ARG A 69 -7.69 10.97 5.03
N ALA A 70 -7.20 9.73 5.14
CA ALA A 70 -7.29 8.95 6.37
C ALA A 70 -6.40 9.54 7.47
N LEU A 71 -5.16 9.87 7.14
CA LEU A 71 -4.20 10.49 8.04
C LEU A 71 -4.70 11.85 8.55
N ALA A 72 -5.24 12.69 7.67
CA ALA A 72 -5.82 13.98 8.04
C ALA A 72 -6.98 13.84 9.04
N ARG A 73 -7.86 12.84 8.82
CA ARG A 73 -8.95 12.53 9.77
C ARG A 73 -8.42 12.06 11.12
N MET A 74 -7.42 11.19 11.12
CA MET A 74 -6.77 10.73 12.35
C MET A 74 -6.15 11.91 13.11
N LEU A 75 -5.30 12.72 12.47
CA LEU A 75 -4.68 13.88 13.10
C LEU A 75 -5.71 14.86 13.68
N THR A 76 -6.80 15.10 12.95
CA THR A 76 -7.91 15.93 13.44
C THR A 76 -8.55 15.33 14.69
N PHE A 77 -8.76 14.01 14.73
CA PHE A 77 -9.29 13.31 15.89
C PHE A 77 -8.35 13.38 17.10
N TYR A 78 -7.05 13.14 16.92
CA TYR A 78 -6.05 13.26 17.99
C TYR A 78 -6.04 14.67 18.58
N SER A 79 -6.03 15.69 17.71
CA SER A 79 -6.05 17.09 18.13
C SER A 79 -7.36 17.48 18.84
N LYS A 80 -8.50 16.95 18.40
CA LYS A 80 -9.82 17.24 19.01
C LYS A 80 -9.94 16.69 20.44
N HIS A 81 -9.28 15.57 20.72
CA HIS A 81 -9.43 14.82 21.97
C HIS A 81 -8.18 14.85 22.86
N ASP A 82 -7.22 15.73 22.56
CA ASP A 82 -5.97 15.91 23.32
C ASP A 82 -5.21 14.58 23.57
N ILE A 83 -5.18 13.72 22.55
CA ILE A 83 -4.58 12.38 22.68
C ILE A 83 -3.05 12.48 22.64
N PRO A 84 -2.32 11.85 23.58
CA PRO A 84 -0.87 11.87 23.59
C PRO A 84 -0.25 11.32 22.30
N GLU A 85 0.84 11.95 21.86
CA GLU A 85 1.65 11.47 20.73
C GLU A 85 2.16 10.04 21.00
N GLY A 86 2.18 9.22 19.95
CA GLY A 86 2.60 7.82 20.03
C GLY A 86 1.54 6.85 20.55
N THR A 87 0.35 7.33 20.99
CA THR A 87 -0.78 6.43 21.30
C THR A 87 -1.24 5.73 20.03
N ALA A 88 -1.38 4.41 20.04
CA ALA A 88 -1.90 3.66 18.90
C ALA A 88 -3.35 4.06 18.58
N TRP A 89 -3.72 4.11 17.28
CA TRP A 89 -5.03 4.60 16.84
C TRP A 89 -6.22 3.88 17.50
N ILE A 90 -6.14 2.56 17.62
CA ILE A 90 -7.21 1.77 18.23
C ILE A 90 -7.40 2.10 19.71
N ASP A 91 -6.31 2.33 20.45
CA ASP A 91 -6.36 2.65 21.87
C ASP A 91 -6.87 4.07 22.09
N ALA A 92 -6.43 5.01 21.24
CA ALA A 92 -6.94 6.37 21.16
C ALA A 92 -8.46 6.38 20.97
N VAL A 93 -8.98 5.64 19.98
CA VAL A 93 -10.41 5.53 19.71
C VAL A 93 -11.16 4.90 20.88
N ARG A 94 -10.62 3.84 21.51
CA ARG A 94 -11.24 3.18 22.68
C ARG A 94 -11.41 4.12 23.86
N VAL A 95 -10.35 4.82 24.26
CA VAL A 95 -10.37 5.75 25.40
C VAL A 95 -11.42 6.85 25.18
N VAL A 96 -11.50 7.39 23.97
CA VAL A 96 -12.49 8.44 23.67
C VAL A 96 -13.91 7.84 23.59
N ALA A 97 -14.08 6.64 23.05
CA ALA A 97 -15.38 5.97 22.97
C ALA A 97 -15.98 5.69 24.36
N GLU A 98 -15.16 5.41 25.38
CA GLU A 98 -15.58 5.26 26.78
C GLU A 98 -16.26 6.52 27.35
N THR A 99 -15.97 7.69 26.78
CA THR A 99 -16.62 8.95 27.17
C THR A 99 -18.02 9.14 26.55
N GLY A 100 -18.42 8.25 25.64
CA GLY A 100 -19.69 8.33 24.91
C GLY A 100 -19.65 9.23 23.67
N ASP A 101 -18.47 9.62 23.19
CA ASP A 101 -18.32 10.38 21.94
C ASP A 101 -18.82 9.54 20.75
N ALA A 102 -19.76 10.10 19.99
CA ALA A 102 -20.43 9.39 18.91
C ALA A 102 -19.50 9.07 17.72
N GLU A 103 -18.53 9.94 17.44
CA GLU A 103 -17.56 9.74 16.37
C GLU A 103 -16.60 8.60 16.75
N ALA A 104 -16.10 8.62 17.99
CA ALA A 104 -15.24 7.56 18.52
C ALA A 104 -15.95 6.20 18.57
N LEU A 105 -17.22 6.15 19.00
CA LEU A 105 -18.03 4.94 18.96
C LEU A 105 -18.23 4.41 17.53
N ALA A 106 -18.43 5.29 16.54
CA ALA A 106 -18.53 4.89 15.15
C ALA A 106 -17.21 4.31 14.62
N TYR A 107 -16.07 4.93 14.95
CA TYR A 107 -14.75 4.38 14.61
C TYR A 107 -14.52 3.03 15.30
N LEU A 108 -14.84 2.92 16.59
CA LEU A 108 -14.66 1.67 17.33
C LEU A 108 -15.47 0.54 16.72
N ASN A 109 -16.75 0.77 16.40
CA ASN A 109 -17.59 -0.22 15.72
C ASN A 109 -17.01 -0.65 14.37
N LYS A 110 -16.42 0.28 13.61
CA LYS A 110 -15.75 -0.06 12.34
C LYS A 110 -14.49 -0.90 12.58
N LEU A 111 -13.65 -0.51 13.53
CA LEU A 111 -12.40 -1.21 13.87
C LEU A 111 -12.66 -2.60 14.46
N GLU A 112 -13.74 -2.77 15.22
CA GLU A 112 -14.12 -4.03 15.85
C GLU A 112 -15.06 -4.88 14.99
N SER A 113 -15.42 -4.42 13.78
CA SER A 113 -16.21 -5.21 12.84
C SER A 113 -15.48 -6.51 12.46
N PRO A 114 -16.20 -7.61 12.18
CA PRO A 114 -15.59 -8.89 11.80
C PRO A 114 -14.62 -8.76 10.62
N ALA A 115 -14.96 -7.94 9.63
CA ALA A 115 -14.11 -7.68 8.47
C ALA A 115 -12.79 -7.00 8.85
N SER A 116 -12.83 -5.93 9.66
CA SER A 116 -11.62 -5.25 10.11
C SER A 116 -10.74 -6.15 10.98
N ARG A 117 -11.34 -6.94 11.87
CA ARG A 117 -10.61 -7.87 12.74
C ARG A 117 -9.99 -9.02 11.95
N CYS A 118 -10.70 -9.53 10.94
CA CYS A 118 -10.17 -10.52 10.00
C CYS A 118 -8.98 -9.97 9.24
N HIS A 119 -9.12 -8.78 8.63
CA HIS A 119 -8.05 -8.13 7.89
C HIS A 119 -6.81 -7.89 8.77
N TYR A 120 -6.99 -7.40 10.00
CA TYR A 120 -5.85 -7.21 10.92
C TYR A 120 -5.18 -8.55 11.28
N ALA A 121 -5.96 -9.61 11.53
CA ALA A 121 -5.41 -10.93 11.81
C ALA A 121 -4.64 -11.52 10.61
N LEU A 122 -5.11 -11.27 9.38
CA LEU A 122 -4.39 -11.63 8.16
C LEU A 122 -3.09 -10.83 8.05
N LEU A 123 -3.12 -9.52 8.31
CA LEU A 123 -1.94 -8.67 8.26
C LEU A 123 -0.89 -9.08 9.31
N GLU A 124 -1.31 -9.42 10.52
CA GLU A 124 -0.41 -9.95 11.56
C GLU A 124 0.26 -11.26 11.11
N ALA A 125 -0.53 -12.23 10.64
CA ALA A 125 0.01 -13.50 10.17
C ALA A 125 0.93 -13.33 8.95
N ALA A 126 0.59 -12.40 8.05
CA ALA A 126 1.38 -12.08 6.88
C ALA A 126 2.71 -11.42 7.26
N ALA A 127 2.70 -10.47 8.20
CA ALA A 127 3.91 -9.82 8.69
C ALA A 127 4.84 -10.78 9.43
N ASP A 128 4.28 -11.77 10.15
CA ASP A 128 5.06 -12.82 10.79
C ASP A 128 5.67 -13.82 9.77
N ALA A 129 5.06 -13.93 8.59
CA ALA A 129 5.48 -14.85 7.53
C ALA A 129 6.42 -14.21 6.47
N CYS A 130 6.27 -12.92 6.13
CA CYS A 130 7.18 -12.26 5.17
C CYS A 130 8.50 -11.87 5.85
N PRO A 131 9.66 -12.30 5.33
CA PRO A 131 10.96 -11.84 5.81
C PRO A 131 11.18 -10.33 5.69
N CYS A 132 10.44 -9.69 4.77
CA CYS A 132 10.48 -8.27 4.49
C CYS A 132 9.73 -7.41 5.51
N TRP A 133 8.95 -8.02 6.41
CA TRP A 133 8.21 -7.30 7.44
C TRP A 133 8.68 -7.70 8.84
N ARG A 134 8.55 -6.76 9.75
CA ARG A 134 8.68 -7.00 11.18
C ARG A 134 7.66 -6.20 11.95
N ARG A 135 7.33 -6.69 13.15
CA ARG A 135 6.48 -5.98 14.10
C ARG A 135 7.33 -5.37 15.19
N ASP A 136 7.10 -4.10 15.50
CA ASP A 136 7.78 -3.39 16.59
C ASP A 136 6.77 -2.50 17.34
N ALA A 137 6.62 -2.72 18.64
CA ALA A 137 5.70 -1.96 19.50
C ALA A 137 4.27 -1.77 18.96
N GLY A 138 3.72 -2.75 18.23
CA GLY A 138 2.37 -2.65 17.63
C GLY A 138 2.33 -2.00 16.23
N HIS A 139 3.48 -1.59 15.70
CA HIS A 139 3.63 -1.09 14.34
C HIS A 139 4.16 -2.18 13.40
N PHE A 140 3.71 -2.13 12.15
CA PHE A 140 4.25 -2.94 11.06
C PHE A 140 5.32 -2.13 10.34
N ILE A 141 6.51 -2.70 10.22
CA ILE A 141 7.67 -2.06 9.59
C ILE A 141 8.13 -2.94 8.44
N CYS A 142 8.13 -2.39 7.24
CA CYS A 142 8.69 -3.01 6.05
C CYS A 142 10.17 -2.64 5.90
N ASP A 143 11.01 -3.63 5.59
CA ASP A 143 12.37 -3.43 5.11
C ASP A 143 12.37 -3.46 3.58
N GLU A 144 12.35 -2.28 2.96
CA GLU A 144 12.31 -2.12 1.50
C GLU A 144 13.54 -2.71 0.80
N ALA A 145 14.65 -2.93 1.52
CA ALA A 145 15.84 -3.57 0.95
C ALA A 145 15.67 -5.08 0.77
N VAL A 146 14.67 -5.69 1.44
CA VAL A 146 14.36 -7.11 1.31
C VAL A 146 13.28 -7.29 0.23
N PRO A 147 13.51 -8.17 -0.78
CA PRO A 147 12.49 -8.46 -1.78
C PRO A 147 11.20 -8.99 -1.16
N GLY A 148 10.06 -8.41 -1.53
CA GLY A 148 8.76 -8.83 -1.03
C GLY A 148 7.66 -7.78 -1.28
N PRO A 149 6.44 -8.01 -0.78
CA PRO A 149 5.39 -7.00 -0.76
C PRO A 149 5.81 -5.84 0.17
N HIS A 150 5.69 -4.59 -0.29
CA HIS A 150 6.11 -3.41 0.49
C HIS A 150 4.96 -2.55 1.02
N THR A 151 3.71 -2.93 0.74
CA THR A 151 2.51 -2.31 1.33
C THR A 151 1.72 -3.32 2.17
N PRO A 152 0.96 -2.87 3.19
CA PRO A 152 0.10 -3.75 3.99
C PRO A 152 -0.90 -4.55 3.15
N GLU A 153 -1.49 -3.94 2.12
CA GLU A 153 -2.44 -4.57 1.22
C GLU A 153 -1.76 -5.67 0.39
N ALA A 154 -0.63 -5.34 -0.23
CA ALA A 154 0.16 -6.32 -0.99
C ALA A 154 0.68 -7.46 -0.10
N LEU A 155 0.92 -7.18 1.19
CA LEU A 155 1.35 -8.17 2.17
C LEU A 155 0.23 -9.18 2.46
N VAL A 156 -1.01 -8.71 2.63
CA VAL A 156 -2.17 -9.58 2.81
C VAL A 156 -2.43 -10.42 1.56
N ASP A 157 -2.40 -9.81 0.37
CA ASP A 157 -2.58 -10.52 -0.90
C ASP A 157 -1.49 -11.60 -1.09
N TRP A 158 -0.23 -11.24 -0.83
CA TRP A 158 0.90 -12.17 -0.86
C TRP A 158 0.67 -13.34 0.10
N PHE A 159 0.20 -13.09 1.32
CA PHE A 159 -0.06 -14.15 2.30
C PHE A 159 -1.20 -15.06 1.87
N GLN A 160 -2.30 -14.51 1.35
CA GLN A 160 -3.41 -15.30 0.84
C GLN A 160 -3.01 -16.19 -0.35
N MET A 161 -2.08 -15.72 -1.19
CA MET A 161 -1.54 -16.51 -2.31
C MET A 161 -0.53 -17.59 -1.89
N ASN A 162 0.37 -17.28 -0.95
CA ASN A 162 1.47 -18.18 -0.56
C ASN A 162 1.14 -19.10 0.62
N HIS A 163 0.19 -18.70 1.48
CA HIS A 163 -0.28 -19.42 2.66
C HIS A 163 -1.81 -19.61 2.66
N PRO A 164 -2.41 -20.15 1.57
CA PRO A 164 -3.86 -20.14 1.39
C PRO A 164 -4.63 -20.96 2.45
N HIS A 165 -4.00 -21.98 3.04
CA HIS A 165 -4.62 -22.76 4.11
C HIS A 165 -4.72 -21.98 5.42
N ASP A 166 -3.67 -21.25 5.79
CA ASP A 166 -3.63 -20.45 7.00
C ASP A 166 -4.55 -19.23 6.88
N ALA A 167 -4.54 -18.57 5.71
CA ALA A 167 -5.45 -17.47 5.41
C ALA A 167 -6.92 -17.87 5.54
N ARG A 168 -7.33 -18.99 4.94
CA ARG A 168 -8.71 -19.50 5.06
C ARG A 168 -9.08 -19.87 6.49
N ALA A 169 -8.13 -20.41 7.26
CA ALA A 169 -8.36 -20.72 8.66
C ALA A 169 -8.59 -19.45 9.50
N ILE A 170 -7.92 -18.35 9.16
CA ILE A 170 -8.17 -17.04 9.78
C ILE A 170 -9.55 -16.53 9.37
N GLU A 171 -9.85 -16.50 8.07
CA GLU A 171 -11.13 -16.00 7.54
C GLU A 171 -12.33 -16.73 8.12
N ALA A 172 -12.29 -18.07 8.20
CA ALA A 172 -13.37 -18.89 8.74
C ALA A 172 -13.70 -18.54 10.20
N ARG A 173 -12.73 -18.07 11.00
CA ARG A 173 -12.96 -17.67 12.40
C ARG A 173 -13.83 -16.41 12.53
N PHE A 174 -13.92 -15.61 11.47
CA PHE A 174 -14.65 -14.34 11.46
C PHE A 174 -15.93 -14.37 10.62
N GLU A 175 -16.14 -15.41 9.81
CA GLU A 175 -17.42 -15.64 9.12
C GLU A 175 -18.52 -16.20 10.05
N GLU A 176 -18.14 -16.81 11.16
CA GLU A 176 -19.06 -17.43 12.14
C GLU A 176 -19.49 -16.50 13.29
N ALA A 177 -19.06 -15.23 13.29
CA ALA A 177 -19.26 -14.25 14.38
C ALA A 177 -20.25 -13.13 14.03
#